data_AF-A0A8J4TZZ4-F1
#
_entry.id   AF-A0A8J4TZZ4-F1
#
_cell.length_a   1.000
_cell.length_b   1.000
_cell.length_c   1.000
_cell.angle_alpha   90.00
_cell.angle_beta   90.00
_cell.angle_gamma   90.00
#
_symmetry.space_group_name_H-M   'P 1'
#
loop_
_entity.id
_entity.type
_entity.pdbx_description
1 polymer ?
#
loop_
_entity_poly.entity_id
_entity_poly.type
_entity_poly.pdbx_seq_one_letter_code
_entity_poly.pdbx_strand_id
1 'polypeptide(L)'
;VSAESMASLCERQQRCMKASIVSSWQLVEAQDRLSGLELHGSESVEQARARALASSAHLSQTEEEWRRKESMLNSRWSPTSGLEPGHGGFDRSIINDPGPRGMDTDYDKNLTFIQRHEEELKHFGMLRRWDDSQHFLAQLPHLICEETANYLILWCFRLYAEE
;
A
#
# COMPACT_ATOMS: atom_id res chain seq x y z
N VAL A 1 -31.76 86.27 8.13
CA VAL A 1 -31.74 84.82 8.44
C VAL A 1 -30.37 84.29 8.05
N SER A 2 -29.55 83.85 9.00
CA SER A 2 -28.10 83.65 8.78
C SER A 2 -27.82 82.44 7.88
N ALA A 3 -26.81 82.52 7.00
CA ALA A 3 -26.43 81.46 6.05
C ALA A 3 -26.13 80.12 6.72
N GLU A 4 -25.68 80.15 7.98
CA GLU A 4 -25.43 78.99 8.83
C GLU A 4 -26.72 78.18 9.11
N SER A 5 -27.88 78.85 9.21
CA SER A 5 -29.18 78.18 9.41
C SER A 5 -29.59 77.39 8.17
N MET A 6 -29.42 77.96 6.97
CA MET A 6 -29.73 77.29 5.71
C MET A 6 -28.79 76.10 5.43
N ALA A 7 -27.49 76.26 5.73
CA ALA A 7 -26.52 75.17 5.64
C ALA A 7 -26.88 74.00 6.58
N SER A 8 -27.26 74.30 7.82
CA SER A 8 -27.69 73.28 8.79
C SER A 8 -28.96 72.53 8.37
N LEU A 9 -29.90 73.21 7.69
CA LEU A 9 -31.12 72.61 7.17
C LEU A 9 -30.81 71.67 6.00
N CYS A 10 -29.95 72.10 5.08
CA CYS A 10 -29.50 71.29 3.93
C CYS A 10 -28.80 70.01 4.41
N GLU A 11 -27.93 70.13 5.42
CA GLU A 11 -27.22 68.99 5.97
C GLU A 11 -28.15 67.99 6.67
N ARG A 12 -29.18 68.47 7.40
CA ARG A 12 -30.22 67.61 7.98
C ARG A 12 -31.03 66.90 6.90
N GLN A 13 -31.44 67.61 5.84
CA GLN A 13 -32.17 67.02 4.73
C GLN A 13 -31.33 65.94 4.02
N GLN A 14 -30.04 66.20 3.79
CA GLN A 14 -29.13 65.23 3.18
C GLN A 14 -28.95 63.98 4.06
N ARG A 15 -28.85 64.14 5.38
CA ARG A 15 -28.79 63.00 6.32
C ARG A 15 -30.07 62.16 6.25
N CYS A 16 -31.25 62.79 6.26
CA CYS A 16 -32.53 62.10 6.15
C CYS A 16 -32.67 61.35 4.82
N MET A 17 -32.27 61.96 3.71
CA MET A 17 -32.30 61.31 2.39
C MET A 17 -31.35 60.12 2.33
N LYS A 18 -30.12 60.24 2.84
CA LYS A 18 -29.16 59.13 2.91
C LYS A 18 -29.70 57.98 3.76
N ALA A 19 -30.26 58.27 4.92
CA ALA A 19 -30.85 57.24 5.79
C ALA A 19 -32.05 56.55 5.13
N SER A 20 -32.89 57.29 4.39
CA SER A 20 -34.02 56.74 3.65
C SER A 20 -33.59 55.77 2.54
N ILE A 21 -32.55 56.13 1.77
CA ILE A 21 -32.01 55.26 0.70
C ILE A 21 -31.41 53.99 1.31
N VAL A 22 -30.64 54.10 2.38
CA VAL A 22 -30.02 52.94 3.06
C VAL A 22 -31.11 52.00 3.61
N SER A 23 -32.14 52.55 4.26
CA SER A 23 -33.27 51.76 4.77
C SER A 23 -34.04 51.05 3.65
N SER A 24 -34.30 51.75 2.54
CA SER A 24 -34.94 51.15 1.36
C SER A 24 -34.12 49.99 0.78
N TRP A 25 -32.80 50.17 0.65
CA TRP A 25 -31.92 49.12 0.15
C TRP A 25 -31.86 47.91 1.09
N GLN A 26 -31.79 48.15 2.41
CA GLN A 26 -31.83 47.10 3.42
C GLN A 26 -33.13 46.30 3.40
N LEU A 27 -34.27 46.94 3.14
CA LEU A 27 -35.56 46.25 2.98
C LEU A 27 -35.57 45.32 1.76
N VAL A 28 -35.08 45.81 0.62
CA VAL A 28 -34.99 45.01 -0.61
C VAL A 28 -34.05 43.82 -0.40
N GLU A 29 -32.90 44.04 0.23
CA GLU A 29 -31.94 42.97 0.53
C GLU A 29 -32.52 41.93 1.50
N ALA A 30 -33.26 42.36 2.53
CA ALA A 30 -33.94 41.45 3.44
C ALA A 30 -35.03 40.63 2.73
N GLN A 31 -35.77 41.22 1.79
CA GLN A 31 -36.81 40.55 1.03
C GLN A 31 -36.24 39.55 0.01
N ASP A 32 -35.12 39.87 -0.63
CA ASP A 32 -34.38 38.97 -1.51
C ASP A 32 -33.86 37.74 -0.74
N ARG A 33 -33.28 37.96 0.44
CA ARG A 33 -32.83 36.88 1.33
C ARG A 33 -33.98 35.96 1.76
N LEU A 34 -35.14 36.53 2.10
CA LEU A 34 -36.33 35.73 2.46
C LEU A 34 -36.82 34.89 1.27
N SER A 35 -36.90 35.49 0.08
CA SER A 35 -37.29 34.77 -1.15
C SER A 35 -36.31 33.64 -1.48
N GLY A 36 -35.00 33.88 -1.33
CA GLY A 36 -33.97 32.87 -1.52
C GLY A 36 -34.09 31.71 -0.51
N LEU A 37 -34.39 32.00 0.76
CA LEU A 37 -34.60 30.98 1.78
C LEU A 37 -35.89 30.18 1.55
N GLU A 38 -36.97 30.80 1.09
CA GLU A 38 -38.21 30.11 0.71
C GLU A 38 -37.99 29.13 -0.45
N LEU A 39 -37.17 29.50 -1.45
CA LEU A 39 -36.83 28.62 -2.58
C LEU A 39 -35.99 27.39 -2.15
N HIS A 40 -35.16 27.53 -1.11
CA HIS A 40 -34.33 26.43 -0.60
C HIS A 40 -34.99 25.63 0.54
N GLY A 41 -35.94 26.21 1.28
CA GLY A 41 -36.61 25.59 2.43
C GLY A 41 -37.93 24.88 2.11
N SER A 42 -38.47 25.03 0.90
CA SER A 42 -39.77 24.46 0.52
C SER A 42 -39.65 23.07 -0.12
N GLU A 43 -38.97 22.13 0.54
CA GLU A 43 -39.23 20.73 0.19
C GLU A 43 -40.60 20.36 0.76
N SER A 44 -41.58 20.13 -0.11
CA SER A 44 -42.89 19.63 0.33
C SER A 44 -42.71 18.32 1.10
N VAL A 45 -43.43 18.17 2.22
CA VAL A 45 -43.43 16.94 3.03
C VAL A 45 -43.74 15.71 2.16
N GLU A 46 -44.55 15.88 1.12
CA GLU A 46 -44.86 14.82 0.15
C GLU A 46 -43.68 14.45 -0.74
N GLN A 47 -42.87 15.43 -1.15
CA GLN A 47 -41.66 15.22 -1.95
C GLN A 47 -40.55 14.55 -1.12
N ALA A 48 -40.37 14.97 0.14
CA ALA A 48 -39.46 14.32 1.07
C ALA A 48 -39.87 12.85 1.32
N ARG A 49 -41.18 12.60 1.50
CA ARG A 49 -41.73 11.23 1.63
C ARG A 49 -41.52 10.40 0.37
N ALA A 50 -41.77 10.95 -0.81
CA ALA A 50 -41.55 10.25 -2.08
C ALA A 50 -40.07 9.87 -2.29
N ARG A 51 -39.14 10.77 -1.94
CA ARG A 51 -37.68 10.48 -1.99
C ARG A 51 -37.25 9.45 -0.96
N ALA A 52 -37.80 9.48 0.24
CA ALA A 52 -37.53 8.48 1.27
C ALA A 52 -38.06 7.10 0.84
N LEU A 53 -39.25 7.03 0.27
CA LEU A 53 -39.82 5.79 -0.27
C LEU A 53 -39.04 5.26 -1.48
N ALA A 54 -38.65 6.12 -2.41
CA ALA A 54 -37.83 5.73 -3.57
C ALA A 54 -36.45 5.21 -3.13
N SER A 55 -35.81 5.91 -2.18
CA SER A 55 -34.53 5.48 -1.59
C SER A 55 -34.67 4.15 -0.84
N SER A 56 -35.75 3.98 -0.07
CA SER A 56 -36.03 2.73 0.65
C SER A 56 -36.29 1.56 -0.29
N ALA A 57 -37.06 1.77 -1.37
CA ALA A 57 -37.31 0.75 -2.38
C ALA A 57 -36.03 0.35 -3.12
N HIS A 58 -35.18 1.33 -3.49
CA HIS A 58 -33.89 1.07 -4.12
C HIS A 58 -32.94 0.28 -3.21
N LEU A 59 -32.89 0.62 -1.93
CA LEU A 59 -32.09 -0.12 -0.94
C LEU A 59 -32.61 -1.54 -0.73
N SER A 60 -33.93 -1.73 -0.64
CA SER A 60 -34.55 -3.06 -0.49
C SER A 60 -34.29 -3.95 -1.70
N GLN A 61 -34.35 -3.41 -2.92
CA GLN A 61 -34.00 -4.16 -4.13
C GLN A 61 -32.53 -4.58 -4.12
N THR A 62 -31.65 -3.66 -3.73
CA THR A 62 -30.20 -3.93 -3.62
C THR A 62 -29.94 -5.02 -2.57
N GLU A 63 -30.59 -4.95 -1.41
CA GLU A 63 -30.49 -5.97 -0.36
C GLU A 63 -30.95 -7.35 -0.84
N GLU A 64 -32.09 -7.43 -1.54
CA GLU A 64 -32.62 -8.70 -2.06
C GLU A 64 -31.69 -9.29 -3.15
N GLU A 65 -31.09 -8.45 -3.99
CA GLU A 65 -30.07 -8.88 -4.95
C GLU A 65 -28.81 -9.43 -4.27
N TRP A 66 -28.36 -8.81 -3.17
CA TRP A 66 -27.24 -9.31 -2.38
C TRP A 66 -27.59 -10.59 -1.64
N ARG A 67 -28.80 -10.72 -1.08
CA ARG A 67 -29.26 -11.98 -0.48
C ARG A 67 -29.37 -13.11 -1.50
N ARG A 68 -29.79 -12.82 -2.73
CA ARG A 68 -29.78 -13.81 -3.81
C ARG A 68 -28.36 -14.24 -4.16
N LYS A 69 -27.41 -13.30 -4.28
CA LYS A 69 -25.98 -13.59 -4.49
C LYS A 69 -25.39 -14.42 -3.35
N GLU A 70 -25.74 -14.10 -2.11
CA GLU A 70 -25.32 -14.84 -0.91
C GLU A 70 -25.87 -16.27 -0.91
N SER A 71 -27.15 -16.47 -1.23
CA SER A 71 -27.78 -17.80 -1.33
C SER A 71 -27.13 -18.68 -2.41
N MET A 72 -26.77 -18.08 -3.56
CA MET A 72 -26.02 -18.77 -4.62
C MET A 72 -24.62 -19.18 -4.16
N LEU A 73 -23.98 -18.40 -3.29
CA LEU A 73 -22.67 -18.71 -2.74
C LEU A 73 -22.76 -19.79 -1.65
N ASN A 74 -23.76 -19.70 -0.76
CA ASN A 74 -23.94 -20.57 0.39
C ASN A 74 -24.29 -22.02 -0.01
N SER A 75 -24.97 -22.22 -1.14
CA SER A 75 -25.25 -23.56 -1.68
C SER A 75 -24.05 -24.23 -2.36
N ARG A 76 -23.05 -23.46 -2.80
CA ARG A 76 -21.82 -23.96 -3.45
C ARG A 76 -20.60 -24.01 -2.53
N TRP A 77 -20.65 -23.27 -1.41
CA TRP A 77 -19.59 -23.14 -0.42
C TRP A 77 -20.16 -23.35 0.99
N SER A 78 -20.71 -24.53 1.24
CA SER A 78 -20.82 -25.06 2.60
C SER A 78 -19.71 -26.08 2.82
N PRO A 79 -18.45 -25.69 3.11
CA PRO A 79 -17.65 -26.55 3.96
C PRO A 79 -18.30 -26.42 5.33
N THR A 80 -19.07 -27.44 5.73
CA THR A 80 -19.49 -27.61 7.12
C THR A 80 -18.33 -27.21 8.01
N SER A 81 -18.53 -26.19 8.83
CA SER A 81 -17.53 -25.64 9.72
C SER A 81 -16.85 -26.79 10.46
N GLY A 82 -15.61 -27.08 10.05
CA GLY A 82 -14.70 -27.97 10.75
C GLY A 82 -14.18 -27.29 12.01
N LEU A 83 -15.09 -26.82 12.85
CA LEU A 83 -14.78 -26.37 14.20
C LEU A 83 -15.16 -27.48 15.18
N GLU A 84 -14.50 -28.63 15.05
CA GLU A 84 -14.11 -29.33 16.27
C GLU A 84 -12.94 -28.55 16.87
N PRO A 85 -12.91 -28.26 18.18
CA PRO A 85 -11.71 -27.78 18.85
C PRO A 85 -10.71 -28.94 18.97
N GLY A 86 -10.23 -29.44 17.83
CA GLY A 86 -9.14 -30.40 17.74
C GLY A 86 -7.84 -29.65 17.91
N HIS A 87 -7.41 -29.55 19.18
CA HIS A 87 -6.04 -29.32 19.65
C HIS A 87 -5.11 -28.55 18.69
N GLY A 88 -4.79 -27.30 19.03
CA GLY A 88 -3.60 -26.61 18.54
C GLY A 88 -2.33 -27.37 18.94
N GLY A 89 -2.04 -28.45 18.22
CA GLY A 89 -0.89 -29.31 18.40
C GLY A 89 0.22 -28.84 17.50
N PHE A 90 1.15 -28.07 18.08
CA PHE A 90 2.43 -27.66 17.51
C PHE A 90 2.37 -26.71 16.30
N ASP A 91 2.40 -25.41 16.63
CA ASP A 91 2.90 -24.38 15.71
C ASP A 91 4.34 -24.03 16.11
N ARG A 92 5.33 -24.66 15.47
CA ARG A 92 6.76 -24.31 15.62
C ARG A 92 7.25 -23.70 14.31
N SER A 93 7.50 -22.39 14.32
CA SER A 93 8.29 -21.74 13.29
C SER A 93 9.77 -21.83 13.64
N ILE A 94 10.57 -22.52 12.81
CA ILE A 94 12.03 -22.51 12.92
C ILE A 94 12.55 -21.36 12.05
N ILE A 95 13.00 -20.29 12.69
CA ILE A 95 13.77 -19.23 12.02
C ILE A 95 15.21 -19.72 11.97
N ASN A 96 15.76 -19.88 10.76
CA ASN A 96 17.16 -20.24 10.57
C ASN A 96 18.03 -19.02 10.90
N ASP A 97 18.34 -18.84 12.19
CA ASP A 97 19.31 -17.86 12.65
C ASP A 97 20.72 -18.39 12.32
N PRO A 98 21.45 -17.75 11.39
CA PRO A 98 22.80 -18.19 11.07
C PRO A 98 23.69 -17.84 12.27
N GLY A 99 23.88 -18.81 13.16
CA GLY A 99 24.76 -18.70 14.31
C GLY A 99 26.17 -18.20 13.95
N PRO A 100 27.00 -17.86 14.96
CA PRO A 100 28.30 -17.24 14.72
C PRO A 100 29.12 -18.14 13.79
N ARG A 101 29.41 -17.66 12.57
CA ARG A 101 30.27 -18.35 11.62
C ARG A 101 31.68 -18.38 12.19
N GLY A 102 32.00 -19.45 12.92
CA GLY A 102 33.35 -19.74 13.36
C GLY A 102 34.24 -19.96 12.13
N MET A 103 35.24 -19.12 11.97
CA MET A 103 36.32 -19.32 11.00
C MET A 103 37.21 -20.43 11.56
N ASP A 104 36.86 -21.67 11.24
CA ASP A 104 37.59 -22.87 11.66
C ASP A 104 38.81 -23.02 10.74
N THR A 105 39.93 -22.41 11.14
CA THR A 105 41.20 -22.45 10.41
C THR A 105 41.87 -23.81 10.62
N ASP A 106 41.33 -24.85 9.97
CA ASP A 106 41.76 -26.23 10.18
C ASP A 106 42.56 -26.75 8.96
N TYR A 107 43.85 -26.43 8.94
CA TYR A 107 44.77 -26.74 7.84
C TYR A 107 44.87 -28.25 7.52
N ASP A 108 44.65 -29.15 8.50
CA ASP A 108 44.65 -30.61 8.27
C ASP A 108 43.39 -31.10 7.55
N LYS A 109 42.24 -30.42 7.73
CA LYS A 109 41.03 -30.69 6.96
C LYS A 109 41.23 -30.30 5.49
N ASN A 110 42.03 -29.27 5.23
CA ASN A 110 42.26 -28.71 3.90
C ASN A 110 43.05 -29.64 2.97
N LEU A 111 44.04 -30.37 3.49
CA LEU A 111 44.75 -31.39 2.69
C LEU A 111 43.80 -32.52 2.27
N THR A 112 42.88 -32.90 3.16
CA THR A 112 41.88 -33.93 2.91
C THR A 112 40.82 -33.45 1.90
N PHE A 113 40.47 -32.16 1.92
CA PHE A 113 39.55 -31.55 0.95
C PHE A 113 40.11 -31.58 -0.46
N ILE A 114 41.34 -31.10 -0.64
CA ILE A 114 42.00 -31.06 -1.95
C ILE A 114 42.14 -32.48 -2.54
N GLN A 115 42.52 -33.46 -1.72
CA GLN A 115 42.66 -34.85 -2.17
C GLN A 115 41.33 -35.48 -2.60
N ARG A 116 40.21 -35.11 -1.95
CA ARG A 116 38.89 -35.67 -2.29
C ARG A 116 38.30 -35.08 -3.55
N HIS A 117 38.60 -33.82 -3.82
CA HIS A 117 37.99 -33.05 -4.91
C HIS A 117 38.97 -32.70 -6.03
N GLU A 118 40.11 -33.38 -6.10
CA GLU A 118 41.19 -33.01 -7.01
C GLU A 118 40.75 -33.01 -8.49
N GLU A 119 39.97 -34.02 -8.88
CA GLU A 119 39.49 -34.17 -10.26
C GLU A 119 38.50 -33.06 -10.62
N GLU A 120 37.60 -32.70 -9.70
CA GLU A 120 36.65 -31.61 -9.88
C GLU A 120 37.35 -30.24 -9.93
N LEU A 121 38.39 -30.05 -9.12
CA LEU A 121 39.20 -28.84 -9.10
C LEU A 121 39.96 -28.66 -10.43
N LYS A 122 40.59 -29.74 -10.93
CA LYS A 122 41.23 -29.72 -12.26
C LYS A 122 40.21 -29.48 -13.36
N HIS A 123 39.06 -30.15 -13.31
CA HIS A 123 37.98 -29.95 -14.26
C HIS A 123 37.56 -28.48 -14.31
N PHE A 124 37.32 -27.87 -13.15
CA PHE A 124 37.02 -26.45 -13.05
C PHE A 124 38.11 -25.57 -13.65
N GLY A 125 39.38 -25.84 -13.34
CA GLY A 125 40.49 -25.07 -13.90
C GLY A 125 40.68 -25.22 -15.41
N MET A 126 40.10 -26.26 -16.03
CA MET A 126 40.06 -26.43 -17.49
C MET A 126 38.88 -25.72 -18.17
N LEU A 127 37.87 -25.27 -17.41
CA LEU A 127 36.72 -24.55 -17.97
C LEU A 127 37.12 -23.13 -18.38
N ARG A 128 36.75 -22.74 -19.60
CA ARG A 128 37.05 -21.39 -20.14
C ARG A 128 35.83 -20.49 -20.31
N ARG A 129 34.66 -21.08 -20.53
CA ARG A 129 33.41 -20.33 -20.72
C ARG A 129 32.79 -20.02 -19.37
N TRP A 130 32.42 -18.76 -19.17
CA TRP A 130 31.82 -18.31 -17.93
C TRP A 130 30.53 -19.07 -17.57
N ASP A 131 29.66 -19.35 -18.55
CA ASP A 131 28.41 -20.08 -18.33
C ASP A 131 28.66 -21.47 -17.72
N ASP A 132 29.67 -22.18 -18.25
CA ASP A 132 30.02 -23.54 -17.83
C ASP A 132 30.63 -23.51 -16.42
N SER A 133 31.52 -22.56 -16.14
CA SER A 133 32.10 -22.34 -14.81
C SER A 133 31.02 -22.00 -13.77
N GLN A 134 30.06 -21.14 -14.13
CA GLN A 134 28.99 -20.72 -13.23
C GLN A 134 28.02 -21.87 -12.94
N HIS A 135 27.67 -22.67 -13.96
CA HIS A 135 26.84 -23.84 -13.79
C HIS A 135 27.53 -24.94 -12.97
N PHE A 136 28.82 -25.20 -13.24
CA PHE A 136 29.62 -26.17 -12.50
C PHE A 136 29.72 -25.84 -11.00
N LEU A 137 30.04 -24.59 -10.66
CA LEU A 137 30.11 -24.15 -9.26
C LEU A 137 28.74 -24.11 -8.57
N ALA A 138 27.66 -23.85 -9.32
CA ALA A 138 26.30 -23.94 -8.78
C ALA A 138 25.91 -25.38 -8.41
N GLN A 139 26.40 -26.38 -9.15
CA GLN A 139 26.20 -27.80 -8.84
C GLN A 139 27.08 -28.29 -7.69
N LEU A 140 28.26 -27.71 -7.53
CA LEU A 140 29.23 -28.07 -6.49
C LEU A 140 29.62 -26.86 -5.62
N PRO A 141 28.69 -26.31 -4.81
CA PRO A 141 28.95 -25.08 -4.04
C PRO A 141 30.08 -25.21 -3.01
N HIS A 142 30.38 -26.43 -2.57
CA HIS A 142 31.45 -26.72 -1.62
C HIS A 142 32.85 -26.45 -2.20
N LEU A 143 33.00 -26.34 -3.52
CA LEU A 143 34.25 -25.96 -4.18
C LEU A 143 34.51 -24.45 -4.12
N ILE A 144 33.53 -23.64 -3.71
CA ILE A 144 33.65 -22.18 -3.62
C ILE A 144 34.30 -21.80 -2.28
N CYS A 145 35.59 -22.08 -2.16
CA CYS A 145 36.39 -21.81 -0.96
C CYS A 145 37.81 -21.34 -1.31
N GLU A 146 38.55 -20.90 -0.29
CA GLU A 146 39.93 -20.40 -0.46
C GLU A 146 40.91 -21.52 -0.83
N GLU A 147 40.67 -22.73 -0.31
CA GLU A 147 41.47 -23.93 -0.58
C GLU A 147 41.48 -24.27 -2.07
N THR A 148 40.33 -24.14 -2.75
CA THR A 148 40.21 -24.32 -4.20
C THR A 148 41.09 -23.34 -4.96
N ALA A 149 41.04 -22.05 -4.60
CA ALA A 149 41.86 -21.03 -5.24
C ALA A 149 43.36 -21.30 -5.03
N ASN A 150 43.75 -21.66 -3.81
CA ASN A 150 45.12 -22.01 -3.47
C ASN A 150 45.63 -23.22 -4.26
N TYR A 151 44.82 -24.27 -4.39
CA TYR A 151 45.16 -25.44 -5.20
C TYR A 151 45.40 -25.06 -6.66
N LEU A 152 44.51 -24.27 -7.27
CA LEU A 152 44.60 -23.87 -8.67
C LEU A 152 45.85 -23.02 -8.93
N ILE A 153 46.20 -22.10 -8.03
CA ILE A 153 47.44 -21.31 -8.13
C ILE A 153 48.68 -22.23 -8.09
N LEU A 154 48.74 -23.16 -7.14
CA LEU A 154 49.83 -24.14 -7.06
C LEU A 154 49.86 -25.06 -8.28
N TRP A 155 48.71 -25.41 -8.84
CA TRP A 155 48.62 -26.20 -10.05
C TRP A 155 49.17 -25.44 -11.26
N CYS A 156 48.87 -24.15 -11.41
CA CYS A 156 49.50 -23.30 -12.43
C CYS A 156 51.03 -23.30 -12.34
N PHE A 157 51.60 -23.21 -11.13
CA PHE A 157 53.06 -23.29 -10.96
C PHE A 157 53.65 -24.64 -11.33
N ARG A 158 52.96 -25.74 -11.02
CA ARG A 158 53.39 -27.09 -11.43
C ARG A 158 53.37 -27.24 -12.95
N LEU A 159 52.29 -26.81 -13.61
CA LEU A 159 52.19 -26.86 -15.07
C LEU A 159 53.29 -26.03 -15.74
N TYR A 160 53.60 -24.84 -15.20
CA TYR A 160 54.70 -24.01 -15.71
C TYR A 160 56.10 -24.66 -15.51
N ALA A 161 56.29 -25.42 -14.44
CA ALA A 161 57.56 -26.12 -14.18
C ALA A 161 57.73 -27.42 -15.00
N GLU A 162 56.62 -27.94 -15.55
CA GLU A 162 56.60 -29.13 -16.43
C GLU A 162 56.87 -28.80 -17.90
N GLU A 163 56.86 -27.51 -18.28
CA GLU A 163 57.32 -26.99 -19.59
C GLU A 163 58.85 -26.92 -19.70
#